data_AF-A0A920E7S9-F1
#
_entry.id   AF-A0A920E7S9-F1
#
_cell.length_a   1.000
_cell.length_b   1.000
_cell.length_c   1.000
_cell.angle_alpha   90.00
_cell.angle_beta   90.00
_cell.angle_gamma   90.00
#
_symmetry.space_group_name_H-M   'P 1'
#
loop_
_entity.id
_entity.type
_entity.pdbx_description
1 polymer ?
#
loop_
_entity_poly.entity_id
_entity_poly.type
_entity_poly.pdbx_seq_one_letter_code
_entity_poly.pdbx_strand_id
1 'polypeptide(L)'
;MNSINKTILFLGLILVPFCQQVEAQEPITITSWKILGPFMIAPRDGGIDPLQKYGGERNIIPSDEQIFHSLYPPKGELRWQTLEADSDQVEVNYEGINWDTPYERLGSIGLLNLGYAFTEVESETETMALVSTRKVPAFVLNGKVFQGEPYFGNFFKTAVKLRKGKNRILVKFAGKYRRKFRFQITPTSKKAVFLEDFTKPDLVPDLKQTEFPIAVPILNIQEDWLRGAKIIIEQTPGKTLQEFDLDPIPPFGILKMPLLLKLEKSPKEELNLKIRLVKDDVLDQTDFKLESKTWNSPPGDLRFQNRSFRSVLFDSIS
;
A
#
# COMPACT_ATOMS: atom_id res chain seq x y z
N MET A 1 60.14 -25.71 45.99
CA MET A 1 59.31 -26.69 45.26
C MET A 1 57.93 -26.10 45.06
N ASN A 2 57.53 -25.97 43.81
CA ASN A 2 56.34 -25.27 43.32
C ASN A 2 55.03 -25.89 43.79
N SER A 3 54.05 -25.04 44.12
CA SER A 3 52.63 -25.38 44.07
C SER A 3 51.90 -24.28 43.31
N ILE A 4 51.54 -24.60 42.06
CA ILE A 4 50.63 -23.83 41.21
C ILE A 4 49.27 -24.55 41.30
N ASN A 5 48.20 -23.81 41.62
CA ASN A 5 46.82 -24.20 41.30
C ASN A 5 45.97 -22.92 41.20
N LYS A 6 45.75 -22.42 39.98
CA LYS A 6 44.55 -22.61 39.14
C LYS A 6 43.34 -21.80 39.61
N THR A 7 43.32 -20.53 39.19
CA THR A 7 42.10 -19.70 39.14
C THR A 7 41.39 -19.99 37.83
N ILE A 8 40.22 -20.63 37.88
CA ILE A 8 39.34 -20.81 36.72
C ILE A 8 38.51 -19.53 36.57
N LEU A 9 38.77 -18.78 35.51
CA LEU A 9 37.99 -17.61 35.13
C LEU A 9 36.73 -18.08 34.39
N PHE A 10 35.56 -17.90 35.01
CA PHE A 10 34.26 -18.19 34.40
C PHE A 10 33.93 -17.04 33.44
N LEU A 11 34.16 -17.22 32.14
CA LEU A 11 33.72 -16.29 31.12
C LEU A 11 32.25 -16.58 30.80
N GLY A 12 31.34 -15.82 31.42
CA GLY A 12 29.92 -15.87 31.11
C GLY A 12 29.66 -15.31 29.71
N LEU A 13 29.40 -16.17 28.73
CA LEU A 13 28.81 -15.78 27.46
C LEU A 13 27.36 -15.34 27.72
N ILE A 14 27.14 -14.03 27.74
CA ILE A 14 25.80 -13.44 27.65
C ILE A 14 25.38 -13.58 26.18
N LEU A 15 24.65 -14.65 25.86
CA LEU A 15 23.90 -14.76 24.62
C LEU A 15 22.69 -13.82 24.73
N VAL A 16 22.89 -12.55 24.36
CA VAL A 16 21.77 -11.66 24.07
C VAL A 16 21.13 -12.19 22.77
N PRO A 17 19.86 -12.62 22.78
CA PRO A 17 19.18 -12.88 21.52
C PRO A 17 19.04 -11.53 20.83
N PHE A 18 19.85 -11.31 19.79
CA PHE A 18 19.70 -10.18 18.90
C PHE A 18 18.38 -10.40 18.16
N CYS A 19 17.29 -9.90 18.74
CA CYS A 19 16.04 -9.72 18.03
C CYS A 19 16.36 -8.68 16.95
N GLN A 20 16.70 -9.13 15.74
CA GLN A 20 16.78 -8.26 14.58
C GLN A 20 15.37 -7.70 14.41
N GLN A 21 15.15 -6.52 15.00
CA GLN A 21 14.07 -5.65 14.61
C GLN A 21 14.31 -5.43 13.12
N VAL A 22 13.49 -6.06 12.29
CA VAL A 22 13.50 -5.86 10.84
C VAL A 22 13.09 -4.41 10.62
N GLU A 23 14.08 -3.51 10.62
CA GLU A 23 13.89 -2.13 10.23
C GLU A 23 13.37 -2.14 8.79
N ALA A 24 12.22 -1.49 8.59
CA ALA A 24 11.79 -1.18 7.24
C ALA A 24 12.86 -0.25 6.64
N GLN A 25 13.44 -0.65 5.50
CA GLN A 25 14.44 0.18 4.83
C GLN A 25 13.80 1.50 4.42
N GLU A 26 14.58 2.58 4.38
CA GLU A 26 14.09 3.86 3.90
C GLU A 26 13.57 3.73 2.46
N PRO A 27 12.52 4.49 2.09
CA PRO A 27 12.03 4.52 0.72
C PRO A 27 13.11 4.96 -0.27
N ILE A 28 13.09 4.39 -1.47
CA ILE A 28 13.97 4.82 -2.57
C ILE A 28 13.58 6.25 -2.97
N THR A 29 14.54 7.17 -2.89
CA THR A 29 14.39 8.55 -3.37
C THR A 29 14.33 8.59 -4.89
N ILE A 30 13.26 9.16 -5.45
CA ILE A 30 13.11 9.38 -6.89
C ILE A 30 13.12 10.88 -7.13
N THR A 31 14.18 11.38 -7.79
CA THR A 31 14.38 12.83 -7.96
C THR A 31 13.97 13.35 -9.33
N SER A 32 13.82 12.47 -10.34
CA SER A 32 13.52 12.90 -11.70
C SER A 32 12.56 11.95 -12.39
N TRP A 33 11.65 12.54 -13.15
CA TRP A 33 10.62 11.86 -13.93
C TRP A 33 10.62 12.36 -15.37
N LYS A 34 10.40 11.45 -16.31
CA LYS A 34 9.97 11.79 -17.68
C LYS A 34 8.45 11.75 -17.72
N ILE A 35 7.81 12.89 -17.97
CA ILE A 35 6.37 13.05 -18.01
C ILE A 35 5.88 13.10 -19.46
N LEU A 36 4.77 12.43 -19.75
CA LEU A 36 4.09 12.49 -21.03
C LEU A 36 2.58 12.60 -20.82
N GLY A 37 1.94 13.43 -21.63
CA GLY A 37 0.51 13.72 -21.54
C GLY A 37 0.26 15.22 -21.75
N PRO A 38 -1.01 15.66 -21.68
CA PRO A 38 -2.19 14.86 -21.38
C PRO A 38 -2.75 14.20 -22.64
N PHE A 39 -3.11 12.93 -22.56
CA PHE A 39 -3.93 12.26 -23.57
C PHE A 39 -5.41 12.43 -23.21
N MET A 40 -6.25 12.75 -24.19
CA MET A 40 -7.70 12.78 -23.98
C MET A 40 -8.22 11.36 -23.79
N ILE A 41 -9.01 11.15 -22.74
CA ILE A 41 -9.66 9.87 -22.46
C ILE A 41 -11.10 10.09 -22.00
N ALA A 42 -11.97 9.13 -22.27
CA ALA A 42 -13.30 9.05 -21.69
C ALA A 42 -13.31 8.19 -20.41
N PRO A 43 -14.36 8.29 -19.58
CA PRO A 43 -14.60 7.28 -18.55
C PRO A 43 -14.66 5.89 -19.20
N ARG A 44 -13.97 4.91 -18.62
CA ARG A 44 -13.83 3.51 -19.10
C ARG A 44 -12.78 3.26 -20.19
N ASP A 45 -12.07 4.28 -20.67
CA ASP A 45 -10.93 4.10 -21.59
C ASP A 45 -9.64 3.59 -20.89
N GLY A 46 -9.76 2.99 -19.71
CA GLY A 46 -8.62 2.55 -18.91
C GLY A 46 -7.72 1.53 -19.61
N GLY A 47 -8.26 0.79 -20.58
CA GLY A 47 -7.54 -0.19 -21.40
C GLY A 47 -6.84 0.38 -22.64
N ILE A 48 -6.99 1.68 -22.94
CA ILE A 48 -6.29 2.30 -24.07
C ILE A 48 -4.82 2.52 -23.69
N ASP A 49 -3.94 2.17 -24.62
CA ASP A 49 -2.50 2.38 -24.56
C ASP A 49 -2.08 3.38 -25.66
N PRO A 50 -1.98 4.70 -25.35
CA PRO A 50 -1.49 5.70 -26.28
C PRO A 50 -0.01 5.53 -26.67
N LEU A 51 0.72 4.66 -25.96
CA LEU A 51 2.15 4.44 -26.16
C LEU A 51 2.45 3.31 -27.15
N GLN A 52 1.41 2.65 -27.69
CA GLN A 52 1.52 1.49 -28.57
C GLN A 52 2.50 1.69 -29.75
N LYS A 53 2.56 2.91 -30.32
CA LYS A 53 3.46 3.27 -31.43
C LYS A 53 4.95 3.00 -31.12
N TYR A 54 5.37 3.14 -29.87
CA TYR A 54 6.76 2.97 -29.45
C TYR A 54 6.92 1.83 -28.43
N GLY A 55 6.12 0.76 -28.58
CA GLY A 55 6.24 -0.46 -27.80
C GLY A 55 5.23 -0.62 -26.65
N GLY A 56 4.37 0.37 -26.43
CA GLY A 56 3.31 0.33 -25.43
C GLY A 56 3.80 0.49 -24.00
N GLU A 57 2.86 0.50 -23.05
CA GLU A 57 3.10 0.69 -21.61
C GLU A 57 4.15 -0.28 -21.04
N ARG A 58 4.29 -1.47 -21.64
CA ARG A 58 5.21 -2.52 -21.16
C ARG A 58 6.66 -2.34 -21.62
N ASN A 59 6.90 -1.67 -22.75
CA ASN A 59 8.22 -1.64 -23.38
C ASN A 59 8.74 -0.24 -23.67
N ILE A 60 7.94 0.81 -23.43
CA ILE A 60 8.33 2.19 -23.70
C ILE A 60 9.63 2.56 -22.98
N ILE A 61 10.50 3.25 -23.70
CA ILE A 61 11.67 3.94 -23.16
C ILE A 61 11.58 5.37 -23.67
N PRO A 62 11.46 6.38 -22.79
CA PRO A 62 11.38 7.77 -23.23
C PRO A 62 12.59 8.19 -24.08
N SER A 63 12.32 8.88 -25.19
CA SER A 63 13.35 9.58 -25.96
C SER A 63 12.78 10.84 -26.61
N ASP A 64 13.65 11.80 -26.93
CA ASP A 64 13.25 13.12 -27.42
C ASP A 64 12.71 13.07 -28.87
N GLU A 65 13.06 12.01 -29.60
CA GLU A 65 12.58 11.72 -30.96
C GLU A 65 11.13 11.22 -30.97
N GLN A 66 10.58 10.80 -29.84
CA GLN A 66 9.23 10.26 -29.75
C GLN A 66 8.18 11.38 -29.77
N ILE A 67 7.31 11.31 -30.77
CA ILE A 67 6.15 12.20 -30.93
C ILE A 67 4.88 11.38 -30.76
N PHE A 68 4.02 11.85 -29.85
CA PHE A 68 2.68 11.35 -29.62
C PHE A 68 1.65 12.41 -29.98
N HIS A 69 0.38 12.02 -30.07
CA HIS A 69 -0.68 12.92 -30.48
C HIS A 69 -1.81 12.97 -29.46
N SER A 70 -2.38 14.16 -29.26
CA SER A 70 -3.50 14.42 -28.37
C SER A 70 -4.27 15.67 -28.80
N LEU A 71 -5.53 15.78 -28.41
CA LEU A 71 -6.40 16.91 -28.75
C LEU A 71 -6.19 18.16 -27.88
N TYR A 72 -5.39 18.06 -26.82
CA TYR A 72 -5.13 19.19 -25.91
C TYR A 72 -4.07 20.19 -26.39
N PRO A 73 -2.86 19.77 -26.81
CA PRO A 73 -1.83 20.72 -27.22
C PRO A 73 -2.21 21.44 -28.53
N PRO A 74 -1.86 22.75 -28.70
CA PRO A 74 -2.25 23.53 -29.88
C PRO A 74 -1.84 22.95 -31.24
N LYS A 75 -0.74 22.19 -31.28
CA LYS A 75 -0.23 21.52 -32.50
C LYS A 75 -0.60 20.03 -32.57
N GLY A 76 -1.38 19.54 -31.61
CA GLY A 76 -1.74 18.13 -31.53
C GLY A 76 -0.57 17.19 -31.21
N GLU A 77 0.59 17.70 -30.78
CA GLU A 77 1.80 16.94 -30.50
C GLU A 77 2.15 16.94 -29.01
N LEU A 78 2.57 15.78 -28.51
CA LEU A 78 3.09 15.57 -27.16
C LEU A 78 4.48 14.95 -27.23
N ARG A 79 5.34 15.38 -26.32
CA ARG A 79 6.71 14.88 -26.13
C ARG A 79 6.96 14.65 -24.65
N TRP A 80 7.96 13.84 -24.35
CA TRP A 80 8.43 13.68 -22.99
C TRP A 80 9.01 14.99 -22.46
N GLN A 81 8.70 15.30 -21.21
CA GLN A 81 9.24 16.44 -20.47
C GLN A 81 9.93 15.94 -19.21
N THR A 82 11.04 16.57 -18.81
CA THR A 82 11.67 16.24 -17.53
C THR A 82 10.97 17.04 -16.42
N LEU A 83 10.66 16.36 -15.32
CA LEU A 83 10.16 16.94 -14.09
C LEU A 83 11.06 16.49 -12.94
N GLU A 84 11.72 17.45 -12.30
CA GLU A 84 12.44 17.20 -11.06
C GLU A 84 11.44 17.17 -9.89
N ALA A 85 11.65 16.24 -8.97
CA ALA A 85 10.82 16.02 -7.80
C ALA A 85 11.70 15.98 -6.54
N ASP A 86 11.25 16.63 -5.48
CA ASP A 86 11.90 16.69 -4.16
C ASP A 86 11.18 15.83 -3.11
N SER A 87 10.09 15.18 -3.50
CA SER A 87 9.23 14.40 -2.61
C SER A 87 8.55 13.24 -3.34
N ASP A 88 7.91 12.35 -2.57
CA ASP A 88 7.10 11.26 -3.09
C ASP A 88 5.80 11.72 -3.78
N GLN A 89 5.51 13.03 -3.70
CA GLN A 89 4.30 13.62 -4.24
C GLN A 89 4.59 14.41 -5.51
N VAL A 90 4.33 13.79 -6.64
CA VAL A 90 4.62 14.36 -7.97
C VAL A 90 3.45 15.20 -8.43
N GLU A 91 3.70 16.46 -8.76
CA GLU A 91 2.72 17.39 -9.34
C GLU A 91 3.05 17.65 -10.81
N VAL A 92 2.08 17.38 -11.68
CA VAL A 92 2.21 17.51 -13.12
C VAL A 92 1.36 18.67 -13.60
N ASN A 93 2.05 19.66 -14.16
CA ASN A 93 1.47 20.84 -14.78
C ASN A 93 1.78 20.81 -16.28
N TYR A 94 0.74 20.72 -17.10
CA TYR A 94 0.89 20.73 -18.56
C TYR A 94 0.89 22.17 -19.08
N GLU A 95 2.09 22.73 -19.26
CA GLU A 95 2.27 24.09 -19.76
C GLU A 95 1.74 24.25 -21.19
N GLY A 96 1.18 25.44 -21.49
CA GLY A 96 0.70 25.78 -22.83
C GLY A 96 -0.64 25.16 -23.24
N ILE A 97 -1.32 24.42 -22.35
CA ILE A 97 -2.66 23.89 -22.63
C ILE A 97 -3.73 24.87 -22.17
N ASN A 98 -4.57 25.30 -23.13
CA ASN A 98 -5.78 26.03 -22.84
C ASN A 98 -6.90 25.04 -22.47
N TRP A 99 -7.23 24.98 -21.18
CA TRP A 99 -8.25 24.06 -20.66
C TRP A 99 -9.68 24.57 -20.81
N ASP A 100 -9.87 25.85 -21.15
CA ASP A 100 -11.19 26.41 -21.39
C ASP A 100 -11.77 25.84 -22.69
N THR A 101 -10.95 25.70 -23.74
CA THR A 101 -11.38 25.13 -25.02
C THR A 101 -12.00 23.73 -24.93
N PRO A 102 -11.36 22.72 -24.30
CA PRO A 102 -12.00 21.41 -24.15
C PRO A 102 -13.20 21.44 -23.19
N TYR A 103 -13.22 22.35 -22.20
CA TYR A 103 -14.35 22.51 -21.30
C TYR A 103 -15.57 23.11 -21.98
N GLU A 104 -15.40 24.18 -22.77
CA GLU A 104 -16.49 24.80 -23.54
C GLU A 104 -17.10 23.82 -24.55
N ARG A 105 -16.27 22.96 -25.16
CA ARG A 105 -16.72 22.00 -26.17
C ARG A 105 -17.41 20.76 -25.60
N LEU A 106 -16.89 20.22 -24.48
CA LEU A 106 -17.27 18.89 -23.98
C LEU A 106 -17.65 18.90 -22.49
N GLY A 107 -17.80 20.08 -21.89
CA GLY A 107 -18.03 20.27 -20.46
C GLY A 107 -16.94 19.65 -19.61
N SER A 108 -17.30 19.25 -18.39
CA SER A 108 -16.36 18.68 -17.42
C SER A 108 -15.74 17.35 -17.84
N ILE A 109 -16.29 16.68 -18.86
CA ILE A 109 -15.75 15.43 -19.43
C ILE A 109 -14.53 15.76 -20.30
N GLY A 110 -14.54 16.88 -21.02
CA GLY A 110 -13.41 17.34 -21.83
C GLY A 110 -12.13 17.58 -21.03
N LEU A 111 -12.22 17.69 -19.71
CA LEU A 111 -11.07 17.85 -18.83
C LEU A 111 -10.37 16.53 -18.48
N LEU A 112 -11.01 15.38 -18.71
CA LEU A 112 -10.48 14.07 -18.38
C LEU A 112 -9.29 13.70 -19.26
N ASN A 113 -8.16 13.55 -18.62
CA ASN A 113 -6.90 13.21 -19.25
C ASN A 113 -6.19 12.05 -18.57
N LEU A 114 -5.30 11.46 -19.34
CA LEU A 114 -4.36 10.42 -18.96
C LEU A 114 -2.94 10.95 -19.15
N GLY A 115 -2.07 10.63 -18.21
CA GLY A 115 -0.64 10.91 -18.30
C GLY A 115 0.19 9.75 -17.81
N TYR A 116 1.47 9.83 -18.16
CA TYR A 116 2.49 8.87 -17.77
C TYR A 116 3.67 9.58 -17.12
N ALA A 117 4.23 8.96 -16.08
CA ALA A 117 5.49 9.35 -15.49
C ALA A 117 6.44 8.15 -15.51
N PHE A 118 7.56 8.30 -16.19
CA PHE A 118 8.59 7.27 -16.30
C PHE A 118 9.79 7.65 -15.44
N THR A 119 10.37 6.67 -14.75
CA THR A 119 11.64 6.81 -14.04
C THR A 119 12.40 5.49 -14.02
N GLU A 120 13.67 5.56 -13.64
CA GLU A 120 14.51 4.38 -13.43
C GLU A 120 15.10 4.46 -12.02
N VAL A 121 15.05 3.33 -11.30
CA VAL A 121 15.66 3.21 -9.97
C VAL A 121 16.68 2.08 -9.96
N GLU A 122 17.80 2.28 -9.27
CA GLU A 122 18.83 1.26 -9.13
C GLU A 122 18.58 0.42 -7.88
N SER A 123 18.82 -0.89 -7.95
CA SER A 123 18.83 -1.76 -6.79
C SER A 123 20.13 -2.56 -6.73
N GLU A 124 20.84 -2.51 -5.61
CA GLU A 124 22.15 -3.18 -5.47
C GLU A 124 22.04 -4.71 -5.51
N THR A 125 20.88 -5.22 -5.10
CA THR A 125 20.57 -6.65 -5.01
C THR A 125 19.18 -6.91 -5.57
N GLU A 126 18.89 -8.17 -5.88
CA GLU A 126 17.51 -8.56 -6.10
C GLU A 126 16.78 -8.55 -4.75
N THR A 127 15.70 -7.78 -4.63
CA THR A 127 15.01 -7.58 -3.35
C THR A 127 13.52 -7.39 -3.53
N MET A 128 12.77 -7.75 -2.49
CA MET A 128 11.34 -7.45 -2.41
C MET A 128 11.14 -6.00 -1.97
N ALA A 129 10.08 -5.37 -2.47
CA ALA A 129 9.69 -4.03 -2.10
C ALA A 129 8.17 -3.90 -2.01
N LEU A 130 7.72 -2.94 -1.23
CA LEU A 130 6.33 -2.50 -1.16
C LEU A 130 6.21 -1.17 -1.89
N VAL A 131 5.31 -1.12 -2.87
CA VAL A 131 4.95 0.10 -3.58
C VAL A 131 3.70 0.67 -2.94
N SER A 132 3.80 1.90 -2.42
CA SER A 132 2.67 2.69 -1.95
C SER A 132 2.34 3.75 -2.98
N THR A 133 1.06 3.86 -3.35
CA THR A 133 0.62 4.80 -4.38
C THR A 133 -0.63 5.55 -3.96
N ARG A 134 -0.87 6.72 -4.55
CA ARG A 134 -2.15 7.45 -4.46
C ARG A 134 -2.45 8.11 -5.79
N LYS A 135 -3.69 8.02 -6.25
CA LYS A 135 -4.15 8.51 -7.57
C LYS A 135 -3.40 7.88 -8.74
N VAL A 136 -2.98 6.63 -8.57
CA VAL A 136 -2.29 5.82 -9.57
C VAL A 136 -3.13 4.58 -9.82
N PRO A 137 -3.95 4.52 -10.88
CA PRO A 137 -4.70 3.31 -11.20
C PRO A 137 -3.81 2.10 -11.47
N ALA A 138 -2.68 2.30 -12.14
CA ALA A 138 -1.75 1.24 -12.47
C ALA A 138 -0.34 1.78 -12.64
N PHE A 139 0.64 0.91 -12.47
CA PHE A 139 2.02 1.18 -12.85
C PHE A 139 2.63 -0.07 -13.49
N VAL A 140 3.71 0.14 -14.24
CA VAL A 140 4.48 -0.93 -14.86
C VAL A 140 5.87 -0.92 -14.22
N LEU A 141 6.34 -2.08 -13.79
CA LEU A 141 7.71 -2.28 -13.32
C LEU A 141 8.34 -3.37 -14.20
N ASN A 142 9.43 -3.02 -14.89
CA ASN A 142 10.15 -3.90 -15.80
C ASN A 142 9.23 -4.65 -16.79
N GLY A 143 8.22 -3.96 -17.32
CA GLY A 143 7.26 -4.49 -18.29
C GLY A 143 6.09 -5.29 -17.68
N LYS A 144 6.09 -5.56 -16.37
CA LYS A 144 4.97 -6.18 -15.66
C LYS A 144 4.03 -5.11 -15.11
N VAL A 145 2.73 -5.26 -15.39
CA VAL A 145 1.69 -4.34 -14.92
C VAL A 145 1.28 -4.70 -13.49
N PHE A 146 1.12 -3.68 -12.66
CA PHE A 146 0.67 -3.78 -11.29
C PHE A 146 -0.48 -2.81 -11.05
N GLN A 147 -1.41 -3.22 -10.19
CA GLN A 147 -2.46 -2.35 -9.70
C GLN A 147 -1.87 -1.35 -8.71
N GLY A 148 -2.25 -0.07 -8.86
CA GLY A 148 -2.03 0.95 -7.85
C GLY A 148 -3.33 1.31 -7.14
N GLU A 149 -3.29 2.38 -6.34
CA GLU A 149 -4.46 2.94 -5.66
C GLU A 149 -5.01 4.14 -6.46
N PRO A 150 -6.12 3.97 -7.20
CA PRO A 150 -6.65 5.01 -8.09
C PRO A 150 -7.24 6.22 -7.36
N TYR A 151 -7.56 6.10 -6.06
CA TYR A 151 -8.19 7.17 -5.30
C TYR A 151 -7.20 7.78 -4.29
N PHE A 152 -7.67 8.03 -3.07
CA PHE A 152 -6.95 8.78 -2.05
C PHE A 152 -6.54 7.92 -0.86
N GLY A 153 -6.80 6.60 -0.91
CA GLY A 153 -6.46 5.67 0.16
C GLY A 153 -4.95 5.61 0.40
N ASN A 154 -4.55 5.50 1.66
CA ASN A 154 -3.15 5.26 2.05
C ASN A 154 -2.91 3.82 2.52
N PHE A 155 -3.91 2.95 2.40
CA PHE A 155 -3.89 1.63 3.03
C PHE A 155 -3.45 0.51 2.08
N PHE A 156 -3.39 0.77 0.77
CA PHE A 156 -3.03 -0.21 -0.23
C PHE A 156 -1.52 -0.19 -0.50
N LYS A 157 -0.90 -1.37 -0.46
CA LYS A 157 0.50 -1.58 -0.81
C LYS A 157 0.57 -2.74 -1.79
N THR A 158 1.42 -2.60 -2.81
CA THR A 158 1.64 -3.65 -3.81
C THR A 158 3.02 -4.25 -3.59
N ALA A 159 3.11 -5.56 -3.35
CA ALA A 159 4.39 -6.26 -3.31
C ALA A 159 4.97 -6.39 -4.72
N VAL A 160 6.23 -6.00 -4.89
CA VAL A 160 6.95 -6.08 -6.16
C VAL A 160 8.37 -6.57 -5.94
N LYS A 161 8.93 -7.23 -6.95
CA LYS A 161 10.32 -7.68 -6.94
C LYS A 161 11.18 -6.74 -7.78
N LEU A 162 12.16 -6.11 -7.15
CA LEU A 162 13.19 -5.32 -7.83
C LEU A 162 14.31 -6.27 -8.26
N ARG A 163 14.72 -6.18 -9.52
CA ARG A 163 15.91 -6.91 -10.00
C ARG A 163 17.16 -6.17 -9.57
N LYS A 164 18.27 -6.89 -9.40
CA LYS A 164 19.58 -6.26 -9.30
C LYS A 164 19.83 -5.38 -10.53
N GLY A 165 20.32 -4.18 -10.29
CA GLY A 165 20.59 -3.17 -11.29
C GLY A 165 19.40 -2.23 -11.51
N LYS A 166 19.32 -1.71 -12.73
CA LYS A 166 18.31 -0.74 -13.17
C LYS A 166 16.90 -1.34 -13.29
N ASN A 167 15.93 -0.75 -12.62
CA ASN A 167 14.50 -1.08 -12.68
C ASN A 167 13.73 0.05 -13.35
N ARG A 168 12.97 -0.27 -14.39
CA ARG A 168 12.18 0.72 -15.15
C ARG A 168 10.76 0.79 -14.62
N ILE A 169 10.28 1.99 -14.34
CA ILE A 169 8.96 2.24 -13.79
C ILE A 169 8.21 3.19 -14.71
N LEU A 170 6.97 2.83 -15.05
CA LEU A 170 6.02 3.70 -15.74
C LEU A 170 4.75 3.80 -14.90
N VAL A 171 4.47 4.98 -14.37
CA VAL A 171 3.26 5.28 -13.60
C VAL A 171 2.19 5.80 -14.56
N LYS A 172 1.02 5.17 -14.57
CA LYS A 172 -0.17 5.63 -15.30
C LYS A 172 -1.05 6.41 -14.34
N PHE A 173 -1.41 7.66 -14.67
CA PHE A 173 -2.27 8.50 -13.82
C PHE A 173 -3.37 9.18 -14.65
N ALA A 174 -4.55 9.37 -14.06
CA ALA A 174 -5.71 9.88 -14.79
C ALA A 174 -6.57 10.88 -13.97
N GLY A 175 -7.37 11.68 -14.69
CA GLY A 175 -8.46 12.51 -14.17
C GLY A 175 -8.45 13.92 -14.77
N LYS A 176 -8.94 14.96 -14.06
CA LYS A 176 -9.24 16.28 -14.68
C LYS A 176 -8.14 17.35 -14.56
N TYR A 177 -7.82 18.10 -15.62
CA TYR A 177 -6.91 19.27 -15.53
C TYR A 177 -5.50 18.87 -15.01
N ARG A 178 -4.93 19.63 -14.07
CA ARG A 178 -3.66 19.36 -13.35
C ARG A 178 -3.72 18.09 -12.53
N ARG A 179 -2.59 17.40 -12.39
CA ARG A 179 -2.51 16.09 -11.73
C ARG A 179 -1.49 16.13 -10.60
N LYS A 180 -1.80 15.41 -9.54
CA LYS A 180 -0.89 15.15 -8.43
C LYS A 180 -1.05 13.69 -8.05
N PHE A 181 0.04 12.94 -7.95
CA PHE A 181 0.02 11.56 -7.51
C PHE A 181 1.11 11.32 -6.46
N ARG A 182 1.01 10.21 -5.74
CA ARG A 182 2.07 9.74 -4.86
C ARG A 182 2.59 8.41 -5.37
N PHE A 183 3.90 8.23 -5.38
CA PHE A 183 4.54 6.97 -5.71
C PHE A 183 5.78 6.77 -4.85
N GLN A 184 5.80 5.71 -4.06
CA GLN A 184 6.87 5.41 -3.12
C GLN A 184 7.20 3.92 -3.20
N ILE A 185 8.49 3.60 -3.25
CA ILE A 185 8.99 2.21 -3.22
C ILE A 185 9.81 2.03 -1.97
N THR A 186 9.45 1.04 -1.16
CA THR A 186 10.15 0.72 0.09
C THR A 186 10.64 -0.72 0.04
N PRO A 187 11.94 -0.95 -0.15
CA PRO A 187 12.53 -2.29 -0.03
C PRO A 187 12.22 -2.92 1.34
N THR A 188 12.07 -4.24 1.36
CA THR A 188 11.73 -4.95 2.60
C THR A 188 12.22 -6.40 2.58
N SER A 189 12.61 -6.89 3.75
CA SER A 189 12.87 -8.31 4.00
C SER A 189 11.67 -9.03 4.63
N LYS A 190 10.55 -8.33 4.87
CA LYS A 190 9.34 -8.95 5.40
C LYS A 190 8.74 -9.94 4.39
N LYS A 191 8.30 -11.09 4.89
CA LYS A 191 7.66 -12.14 4.08
C LYS A 191 6.15 -11.88 3.91
N ALA A 192 5.51 -11.29 4.91
CA ALA A 192 4.11 -10.88 4.86
C ALA A 192 3.91 -9.68 5.79
N VAL A 193 2.86 -8.89 5.54
CA VAL A 193 2.54 -7.70 6.35
C VAL A 193 1.05 -7.54 6.56
N PHE A 194 0.68 -6.90 7.67
CA PHE A 194 -0.64 -6.33 7.82
C PHE A 194 -0.75 -5.06 6.96
N LEU A 195 -1.90 -4.90 6.30
CA LEU A 195 -2.27 -3.64 5.66
C LEU A 195 -3.08 -2.77 6.63
N GLU A 196 -3.20 -1.47 6.36
CA GLU A 196 -3.83 -0.53 7.29
C GLU A 196 -5.38 -0.61 7.29
N ASP A 197 -5.98 -1.35 6.36
CA ASP A 197 -7.44 -1.43 6.14
C ASP A 197 -8.14 -2.46 7.04
N PHE A 198 -7.91 -2.40 8.35
CA PHE A 198 -8.64 -3.23 9.30
C PHE A 198 -10.13 -2.88 9.31
N THR A 199 -10.99 -3.90 9.44
CA THR A 199 -12.40 -3.70 9.82
C THR A 199 -12.50 -3.81 11.33
N LYS A 200 -12.93 -2.74 12.00
CA LYS A 200 -12.99 -2.64 13.47
C LYS A 200 -14.38 -2.18 13.91
N PRO A 201 -15.10 -2.93 14.76
CA PRO A 201 -16.31 -2.42 15.39
C PRO A 201 -15.94 -1.38 16.45
N ASP A 202 -16.82 -0.41 16.65
CA ASP A 202 -16.80 0.37 17.89
C ASP A 202 -17.33 -0.50 19.05
N LEU A 203 -16.74 -0.34 20.24
CA LEU A 203 -17.24 -0.92 21.48
C LEU A 203 -18.41 -0.08 21.99
N VAL A 204 -19.53 -0.74 22.31
CA VAL A 204 -20.70 -0.09 22.92
C VAL A 204 -20.98 -0.76 24.26
N PRO A 205 -20.42 -0.23 25.37
CA PRO A 205 -20.52 -0.86 26.69
C PRO A 205 -21.96 -1.19 27.12
N ASP A 206 -22.92 -0.35 26.73
CA ASP A 206 -24.34 -0.51 27.06
C ASP A 206 -24.95 -1.78 26.45
N LEU A 207 -24.42 -2.25 25.32
CA LEU A 207 -24.87 -3.48 24.66
C LEU A 207 -24.34 -4.75 25.34
N LYS A 208 -23.38 -4.62 26.26
CA LYS A 208 -22.76 -5.74 26.99
C LYS A 208 -22.26 -6.87 26.09
N GLN A 209 -21.82 -6.52 24.88
CA GLN A 209 -21.33 -7.47 23.89
C GLN A 209 -19.98 -8.06 24.31
N THR A 210 -19.79 -9.34 24.03
CA THR A 210 -18.53 -10.08 24.27
C THR A 210 -17.93 -10.64 22.99
N GLU A 211 -18.63 -10.55 21.86
CA GLU A 211 -18.17 -11.03 20.57
C GLU A 211 -18.12 -9.88 19.57
N PHE A 212 -16.96 -9.71 18.93
CA PHE A 212 -16.67 -8.57 18.06
C PHE A 212 -16.14 -9.07 16.72
N PRO A 213 -16.93 -9.00 15.64
CA PRO A 213 -16.43 -9.35 14.32
C PRO A 213 -15.41 -8.29 13.87
N ILE A 214 -14.20 -8.72 13.53
CA ILE A 214 -13.13 -7.88 13.00
C ILE A 214 -12.67 -8.46 11.66
N ALA A 215 -11.95 -7.67 10.87
CA ALA A 215 -11.26 -8.23 9.71
C ALA A 215 -9.86 -7.65 9.58
N VAL A 216 -8.90 -8.53 9.28
CA VAL A 216 -7.47 -8.23 9.26
C VAL A 216 -6.94 -8.43 7.85
N PRO A 217 -6.51 -7.38 7.14
CA PRO A 217 -5.94 -7.51 5.81
C PRO A 217 -4.45 -7.88 5.88
N ILE A 218 -4.06 -8.92 5.17
CA ILE A 218 -2.70 -9.45 5.12
C ILE A 218 -2.27 -9.52 3.66
N LEU A 219 -1.07 -8.99 3.39
CA LEU A 219 -0.38 -9.10 2.11
C LEU A 219 0.73 -10.14 2.23
N ASN A 220 0.69 -11.15 1.37
CA ASN A 220 1.83 -12.05 1.14
C ASN A 220 2.82 -11.33 0.21
N ILE A 221 4.07 -11.16 0.65
CA ILE A 221 5.12 -10.51 -0.15
C ILE A 221 5.93 -11.55 -0.93
N GLN A 222 5.78 -12.83 -0.63
CA GLN A 222 6.60 -13.89 -1.22
C GLN A 222 6.14 -14.28 -2.64
N GLU A 223 7.07 -14.89 -3.38
CA GLU A 223 6.81 -15.57 -4.66
C GLU A 223 6.13 -16.94 -4.47
N ASP A 224 6.03 -17.41 -3.22
CA ASP A 224 5.41 -18.67 -2.83
C ASP A 224 4.11 -18.46 -2.04
N TRP A 225 3.31 -19.53 -1.93
CA TRP A 225 2.11 -19.53 -1.10
C TRP A 225 2.45 -19.40 0.39
N LEU A 226 1.79 -18.45 1.07
CA LEU A 226 1.83 -18.38 2.53
C LEU A 226 0.83 -19.38 3.11
N ARG A 227 1.35 -20.52 3.61
CA ARG A 227 0.57 -21.59 4.24
C ARG A 227 0.98 -21.81 5.69
N GLY A 228 0.02 -22.22 6.52
CA GLY A 228 0.25 -22.57 7.93
C GLY A 228 0.60 -21.38 8.82
N ALA A 229 0.33 -20.16 8.38
CA ALA A 229 0.46 -18.97 9.21
C ALA A 229 -0.75 -18.84 10.15
N LYS A 230 -0.58 -18.05 11.22
CA LYS A 230 -1.60 -17.78 12.23
C LYS A 230 -1.63 -16.31 12.59
N ILE A 231 -2.79 -15.84 13.01
CA ILE A 231 -2.97 -14.55 13.66
C ILE A 231 -3.09 -14.81 15.16
N ILE A 232 -2.21 -14.20 15.94
CA ILE A 232 -2.24 -14.23 17.41
C ILE A 232 -2.67 -12.85 17.90
N ILE A 233 -3.71 -12.81 18.73
CA ILE A 233 -4.19 -11.59 19.39
C ILE A 233 -3.76 -11.66 20.85
N GLU A 234 -3.05 -10.63 21.31
CA GLU A 234 -2.58 -10.49 22.69
C GLU A 234 -3.26 -9.27 23.33
N GLN A 235 -3.79 -9.42 24.55
CA GLN A 235 -4.34 -8.30 25.33
C GLN A 235 -3.26 -7.60 26.16
N THR A 236 -2.30 -8.38 26.65
CA THR A 236 -1.09 -7.87 27.31
C THR A 236 0.11 -8.58 26.70
N PRO A 237 1.31 -7.95 26.66
CA PRO A 237 2.49 -8.55 26.05
C PRO A 237 2.74 -9.98 26.54
N GLY A 238 2.80 -10.93 25.60
CA GLY A 238 3.08 -12.33 25.90
C GLY A 238 1.91 -13.15 26.48
N LYS A 239 0.72 -12.55 26.62
CA LYS A 239 -0.51 -13.27 27.00
C LYS A 239 -1.44 -13.37 25.80
N THR A 240 -1.45 -14.53 25.15
CA THR A 240 -2.39 -14.83 24.08
C THR A 240 -3.82 -14.78 24.59
N LEU A 241 -4.64 -13.96 23.94
CA LEU A 241 -6.08 -13.90 24.11
C LEU A 241 -6.77 -14.92 23.19
N GLN A 242 -6.40 -14.94 21.91
CA GLN A 242 -6.96 -15.83 20.90
C GLN A 242 -5.96 -16.07 19.76
N GLU A 243 -6.12 -17.21 19.09
CA GLU A 243 -5.37 -17.59 17.89
C GLU A 243 -6.33 -18.00 16.78
N PHE A 244 -5.96 -17.65 15.55
CA PHE A 244 -6.72 -17.98 14.35
C PHE A 244 -5.78 -18.54 13.29
N ASP A 245 -6.10 -19.70 12.75
CA ASP A 245 -5.39 -20.23 11.59
C ASP A 245 -5.71 -19.39 10.35
N LEU A 246 -4.68 -19.05 9.58
CA LEU A 246 -4.82 -18.23 8.38
C LEU A 246 -5.05 -19.10 7.16
N ASP A 247 -6.06 -18.75 6.36
CA ASP A 247 -6.25 -19.36 5.06
C ASP A 247 -5.03 -19.13 4.14
N PRO A 248 -4.67 -20.09 3.28
CA PRO A 248 -3.55 -19.93 2.37
C PRO A 248 -3.64 -18.67 1.49
N ILE A 249 -2.61 -17.83 1.52
CA ILE A 249 -2.55 -16.62 0.68
C ILE A 249 -1.64 -16.91 -0.53
N PRO A 250 -2.11 -16.69 -1.79
CA PRO A 250 -1.29 -16.90 -2.97
C PRO A 250 -0.08 -15.93 -3.01
N PRO A 251 0.94 -16.19 -3.84
CA PRO A 251 2.04 -15.27 -4.08
C PRO A 251 1.56 -13.87 -4.41
N PHE A 252 2.11 -12.85 -3.76
CA PHE A 252 1.71 -11.43 -3.91
C PHE A 252 0.22 -11.14 -3.61
N GLY A 253 -0.50 -12.10 -3.03
CA GLY A 253 -1.92 -12.02 -2.77
C GLY A 253 -2.25 -11.22 -1.51
N ILE A 254 -3.46 -10.69 -1.49
CA ILE A 254 -4.05 -10.04 -0.32
C ILE A 254 -5.25 -10.87 0.15
N LEU A 255 -5.31 -11.14 1.45
CA LEU A 255 -6.46 -11.75 2.11
C LEU A 255 -6.95 -10.83 3.21
N LYS A 256 -8.24 -10.49 3.22
CA LYS A 256 -8.90 -9.81 4.34
C LYS A 256 -9.63 -10.83 5.19
N MET A 257 -8.93 -11.37 6.19
CA MET A 257 -9.41 -12.49 7.01
C MET A 257 -10.48 -12.00 8.00
N PRO A 258 -11.73 -12.51 7.95
CA PRO A 258 -12.73 -12.22 8.96
C PRO A 258 -12.47 -13.04 10.23
N LEU A 259 -12.48 -12.40 11.39
CA LEU A 259 -12.25 -13.04 12.68
C LEU A 259 -13.37 -12.64 13.66
N LEU A 260 -13.72 -13.54 14.59
CA LEU A 260 -14.64 -13.24 15.68
C LEU A 260 -13.85 -13.14 16.98
N LEU A 261 -13.56 -11.92 17.43
CA LEU A 261 -12.86 -11.68 18.69
C LEU A 261 -13.81 -11.89 19.87
N LYS A 262 -13.52 -12.88 20.70
CA LYS A 262 -14.29 -13.17 21.93
C LYS A 262 -13.60 -12.64 23.18
N LEU A 263 -14.31 -11.88 24.01
CA LEU A 263 -13.82 -11.37 25.29
C LEU A 263 -14.59 -12.03 26.44
N GLU A 264 -13.93 -12.33 27.55
CA GLU A 264 -14.59 -12.91 28.73
C GLU A 264 -15.68 -11.99 29.30
N LYS A 265 -15.49 -10.67 29.17
CA LYS A 265 -16.38 -9.64 29.68
C LYS A 265 -16.48 -8.50 28.68
N SER A 266 -17.64 -7.86 28.65
CA SER A 266 -17.83 -6.63 27.87
C SER A 266 -16.85 -5.56 28.35
N PRO A 267 -16.03 -4.99 27.47
CA PRO A 267 -15.18 -3.86 27.81
C PRO A 267 -16.05 -2.65 28.14
N LYS A 268 -15.60 -1.87 29.13
CA LYS A 268 -16.26 -0.62 29.55
C LYS A 268 -15.64 0.62 28.90
N GLU A 269 -14.46 0.47 28.34
CA GLU A 269 -13.62 1.52 27.78
C GLU A 269 -12.95 0.99 26.50
N GLU A 270 -12.12 1.82 25.88
CA GLU A 270 -11.32 1.40 24.73
C GLU A 270 -10.46 0.15 25.03
N LEU A 271 -10.24 -0.65 24.00
CA LEU A 271 -9.45 -1.86 24.10
C LEU A 271 -8.25 -1.77 23.16
N ASN A 272 -7.06 -1.78 23.75
CA ASN A 272 -5.79 -1.84 23.01
C ASN A 272 -5.30 -3.28 23.00
N LEU A 273 -5.16 -3.85 21.81
CA LEU A 273 -4.67 -5.20 21.57
C LEU A 273 -3.40 -5.12 20.73
N LYS A 274 -2.60 -6.18 20.80
CA LYS A 274 -1.51 -6.41 19.87
C LYS A 274 -1.86 -7.59 18.98
N ILE A 275 -1.70 -7.42 17.67
CA ILE A 275 -1.93 -8.49 16.69
C ILE A 275 -0.59 -8.87 16.07
N ARG A 276 -0.32 -10.17 16.00
CA ARG A 276 0.89 -10.74 15.41
C ARG A 276 0.52 -11.73 14.31
N LEU A 277 1.24 -11.65 13.20
CA LEU A 277 1.23 -12.65 12.15
C LEU A 277 2.43 -13.57 12.35
N VAL A 278 2.20 -14.86 12.55
CA VAL A 278 3.23 -15.83 12.91
C VAL A 278 3.16 -17.04 11.98
N LYS A 279 4.32 -17.60 11.64
CA LYS A 279 4.41 -18.94 11.04
C LYS A 279 5.49 -19.75 11.77
N ASP A 280 6.74 -19.59 11.36
CA ASP A 280 7.92 -20.15 12.03
C ASP A 280 8.58 -19.06 12.92
N ASP A 281 8.52 -17.83 12.42
CA ASP A 281 8.93 -16.57 13.02
C ASP A 281 7.76 -15.58 13.05
N VAL A 282 7.96 -14.43 13.70
CA VAL A 282 7.02 -13.30 13.61
C VAL A 282 7.22 -12.63 12.26
N LEU A 283 6.20 -12.72 11.39
CA LEU A 283 6.22 -12.12 10.06
C LEU A 283 5.92 -10.62 10.12
N ASP A 284 4.93 -10.24 10.95
CA ASP A 284 4.57 -8.86 11.21
C ASP A 284 3.82 -8.70 12.54
N GLN A 285 3.77 -7.48 13.05
CA GLN A 285 2.99 -7.14 14.25
C GLN A 285 2.50 -5.70 14.21
N THR A 286 1.33 -5.44 14.78
CA THR A 286 0.77 -4.09 14.86
C THR A 286 -0.15 -3.95 16.07
N ASP A 287 -0.35 -2.71 16.49
CA ASP A 287 -1.33 -2.37 17.52
C ASP A 287 -2.73 -2.26 16.92
N PHE A 288 -3.71 -2.81 17.63
CA PHE A 288 -5.09 -2.85 17.23
C PHE A 288 -5.97 -2.30 18.33
N LYS A 289 -6.42 -1.06 18.13
CA LYS A 289 -7.32 -0.36 19.02
C LYS A 289 -8.78 -0.51 18.57
N LEU A 290 -9.66 -0.88 19.50
CA LEU A 290 -11.11 -0.74 19.40
C LEU A 290 -11.56 0.47 20.22
N GLU A 291 -12.23 1.42 19.56
CA GLU A 291 -12.70 2.65 20.19
C GLU A 291 -14.02 2.41 20.92
N SER A 292 -14.18 3.02 22.10
CA SER A 292 -15.46 2.96 22.83
C SER A 292 -16.33 4.16 22.48
N LYS A 293 -17.60 3.91 22.19
CA LYS A 293 -18.61 4.94 21.91
C LYS A 293 -19.87 4.71 22.73
N THR A 294 -20.57 5.80 23.00
CA THR A 294 -21.85 5.77 23.72
C THR A 294 -23.00 5.58 22.75
N TRP A 295 -24.07 4.93 23.21
CA TRP A 295 -25.27 4.68 22.41
C TRP A 295 -25.92 5.98 21.89
N ASN A 296 -25.84 7.07 22.66
CA ASN A 296 -26.41 8.37 22.32
C ASN A 296 -25.52 9.24 21.42
N SER A 297 -24.47 8.66 20.82
CA SER A 297 -23.70 9.35 19.79
C SER A 297 -24.61 9.67 18.59
N PRO A 298 -24.39 10.78 17.87
CA PRO A 298 -25.21 11.16 16.73
C PRO A 298 -25.44 9.99 15.75
N PRO A 299 -26.63 9.86 15.12
CA PRO A 299 -26.89 8.81 14.15
C PRO A 299 -25.80 8.77 13.08
N GLY A 300 -25.18 7.60 12.93
CA GLY A 300 -24.02 7.41 12.06
C GLY A 300 -22.71 7.23 12.82
N ASP A 301 -22.59 7.49 14.12
CA ASP A 301 -21.31 7.35 14.86
C ASP A 301 -21.00 5.95 15.40
N LEU A 302 -21.97 5.05 15.50
CA LEU A 302 -21.72 3.62 15.78
C LEU A 302 -21.37 2.92 14.46
N ARG A 303 -20.10 2.55 14.27
CA ARG A 303 -19.58 2.10 12.97
C ARG A 303 -18.73 0.84 13.09
N PHE A 304 -18.76 0.03 12.03
CA PHE A 304 -17.56 -0.69 11.62
C PHE A 304 -16.65 0.29 10.89
N GLN A 305 -15.53 0.64 11.49
CA GLN A 305 -14.49 1.42 10.84
C GLN A 305 -13.74 0.52 9.87
N ASN A 306 -13.80 0.86 8.58
CA ASN A 306 -13.06 0.23 7.48
C ASN A 306 -12.60 1.38 6.57
N ARG A 307 -11.35 1.37 6.09
CA ARG A 307 -10.80 2.45 5.27
C ARG A 307 -11.23 2.37 3.81
N SER A 308 -11.55 1.17 3.32
CA SER A 308 -12.10 0.92 1.98
C SER A 308 -13.59 1.27 1.87
N PHE A 309 -14.35 1.18 2.97
CA PHE A 309 -15.77 1.54 3.01
C PHE A 309 -16.02 2.49 4.19
N ARG A 310 -16.33 3.76 3.90
CA ARG A 310 -17.03 4.60 4.88
C ARG A 310 -18.40 3.97 5.11
N SER A 311 -18.56 3.29 6.25
CA SER A 311 -19.79 2.76 6.85
C SER A 311 -20.58 1.69 6.08
N VAL A 312 -20.83 0.56 6.74
CA VAL A 312 -22.05 -0.24 6.54
C VAL A 312 -22.87 -0.06 7.82
N LEU A 313 -24.02 0.59 7.70
CA LEU A 313 -25.04 0.65 8.76
C LEU A 313 -25.75 -0.70 8.78
N PHE A 314 -25.84 -1.33 9.95
CA PHE A 314 -26.86 -2.35 10.18
C PHE A 314 -28.03 -1.68 10.88
N ASP A 315 -29.12 -1.48 10.15
CA ASP A 315 -30.43 -1.40 10.78
C ASP A 315 -30.76 -2.80 11.29
N SER A 316 -31.01 -2.92 12.59
CA SER A 316 -31.49 -4.16 13.18
C SER A 316 -32.81 -4.54 12.51
N ILE A 317 -32.84 -5.69 11.83
CA ILE A 317 -34.09 -6.36 11.50
C ILE A 317 -34.63 -6.88 12.84
N SER A 318 -35.72 -6.25 13.30
CA SER A 318 -36.58 -6.70 14.38
C SER A 318 -37.28 -8.01 14.03
#